data_AF-A0A933AII9-F1
#
_entry.id   AF-A0A933AII9-F1
#
_cell.length_a   1.000
_cell.length_b   1.000
_cell.length_c   1.000
_cell.angle_alpha   90.00
_cell.angle_beta   90.00
_cell.angle_gamma   90.00
#
_symmetry.space_group_name_H-M   'P 1'
#
loop_
_entity.id
_entity.type
_entity.pdbx_description
1 polymer ?
#
loop_
_entity_poly.entity_id
_entity_poly.type
_entity_poly.pdbx_seq_one_letter_code
_entity_poly.pdbx_strand_id
1 'polypeptide(L)' 'RYKGGIILADEISPDTCRLWEVGTGNKLDKDRFRRDLGNIEDAYREVLRRVSQ' A
#
# COMPACT_ATOMS: atom_id res chain seq x y z
N ARG A 1 -5.11 -25.31 7.42
CA ARG A 1 -3.90 -25.16 8.26
C ARG A 1 -2.75 -25.86 7.56
N TYR A 2 -1.71 -25.14 7.13
CA TYR A 2 -0.54 -25.79 6.51
C TYR A 2 0.25 -26.49 7.62
N LYS A 3 0.10 -27.81 7.73
CA LYS A 3 0.84 -28.65 8.69
C LYS A 3 0.75 -28.16 10.15
N GLY A 4 -0.38 -27.56 10.54
CA GLY A 4 -0.56 -26.97 11.87
C GLY A 4 0.18 -25.65 12.14
N GLY A 5 0.98 -25.15 11.20
CA GLY A 5 1.67 -23.87 11.31
C GLY A 5 0.73 -22.66 11.15
N ILE A 6 1.07 -21.57 11.84
CA ILE A 6 0.51 -20.25 11.57
C ILE A 6 1.14 -19.75 10.27
N ILE A 7 0.31 -19.38 9.32
CA ILE A 7 0.73 -18.82 8.04
C ILE A 7 0.14 -17.42 7.90
N LEU A 8 0.94 -16.51 7.34
CA LEU A 8 0.43 -15.26 6.82
C LEU A 8 -0.45 -15.56 5.60
N ALA A 9 -1.57 -14.86 5.49
CA ALA A 9 -2.56 -15.03 4.42
C ALA A 9 -3.00 -13.65 3.90
N ASP A 10 -4.08 -13.63 3.13
CA ASP A 10 -4.71 -12.42 2.59
C ASP A 10 -3.72 -11.56 1.79
N GLU A 11 -3.77 -10.24 1.93
CA GLU A 11 -3.06 -9.30 1.07
C GLU A 11 -2.26 -8.27 1.87
N ILE A 12 -1.05 -7.98 1.38
CA ILE A 12 -0.27 -6.81 1.78
C ILE A 12 -0.09 -5.93 0.55
N SER A 13 -0.82 -4.82 0.50
CA SER A 13 -0.78 -3.85 -0.59
C SER A 13 -1.15 -2.45 -0.08
N PRO A 14 -1.10 -1.39 -0.91
CA PRO A 14 -1.55 -0.06 -0.50
C PRO A 14 -3.06 0.02 -0.18
N ASP A 15 -3.83 -1.04 -0.45
CA ASP A 15 -5.21 -1.16 0.03
C ASP A 15 -5.30 -1.47 1.53
N THR A 16 -4.38 -2.32 2.01
CA THR A 16 -4.34 -2.84 3.39
C THR A 16 -3.28 -2.17 4.27
N CYS A 17 -2.38 -1.38 3.68
CA CYS A 17 -1.34 -0.62 4.38
C CYS A 17 -1.58 0.89 4.30
N ARG A 18 -1.06 1.64 5.29
CA ARG A 18 -0.97 3.11 5.22
C ARG A 18 0.47 3.51 4.96
N LEU A 19 0.73 4.14 3.83
CA LEU A 19 2.04 4.43 3.29
C LEU A 19 2.16 5.92 3.03
N TRP A 20 2.98 6.61 3.83
CA TRP A 20 3.20 8.05 3.69
C TRP A 20 4.63 8.30 3.25
N GLU A 21 4.78 9.17 2.26
CA GLU A 21 6.09 9.60 1.80
C GLU A 21 6.82 10.36 2.91
N VAL A 22 8.07 9.97 3.16
CA VAL A 22 8.94 10.63 4.13
C VAL A 22 9.25 12.06 3.67
N GLY A 23 9.14 13.02 4.59
CA GLY A 23 9.41 14.43 4.32
C GLY A 23 8.20 15.22 3.82
N THR A 24 7.37 14.67 2.95
CA THR A 24 6.17 15.37 2.41
C THR A 24 4.88 14.99 3.14
N GLY A 25 4.83 13.79 3.73
CA GLY A 25 3.60 13.22 4.29
C GLY A 25 2.54 12.87 3.23
N ASN A 26 2.91 12.89 1.94
CA ASN A 26 2.02 12.56 0.84
C ASN A 26 1.55 11.10 0.97
N LYS A 27 0.24 10.87 0.84
CA LYS A 27 -0.33 9.52 0.99
C LYS A 27 -0.16 8.75 -0.30
N LEU A 28 0.33 7.53 -0.20
CA LEU A 28 0.57 6.62 -1.32
C LEU A 28 -0.32 5.37 -1.26
N ASP A 29 -1.42 5.46 -0.52
CA ASP A 29 -2.31 4.35 -0.18
C ASP A 29 -3.79 4.67 -0.49
N LYS A 30 -4.69 3.72 -0.19
CA LYS A 30 -6.12 3.85 -0.45
C LYS A 30 -6.80 5.03 0.23
N ASP A 31 -6.18 5.69 1.21
CA ASP A 31 -6.71 6.96 1.74
C ASP A 31 -6.80 8.05 0.65
N ARG A 32 -6.05 7.94 -0.44
CA ARG A 32 -6.22 8.83 -1.60
C ARG A 32 -7.61 8.71 -2.22
N PHE A 33 -8.15 7.50 -2.30
CA PHE A 33 -9.53 7.27 -2.72
C PHE A 33 -10.52 7.69 -1.63
N ARG A 34 -10.30 7.24 -0.39
CA ARG A 34 -11.26 7.49 0.72
C ARG A 34 -11.45 8.97 1.06
N ARG A 35 -10.48 9.82 0.68
CA ARG A 35 -10.46 11.26 0.99
C ARG A 35 -10.41 12.13 -0.26
N ASP A 36 -10.74 11.58 -1.42
CA ASP A 36 -10.82 12.32 -2.70
C ASP A 36 -9.54 13.09 -3.06
N LEU A 37 -8.35 12.52 -2.78
CA LEU A 37 -7.05 13.14 -3.04
C LEU A 37 -6.54 12.93 -4.49
N GLY A 38 -7.28 12.20 -5.32
CA GLY A 38 -6.91 11.88 -6.71
C GLY A 38 -5.64 11.05 -6.87
N ASN A 39 -5.20 10.82 -8.11
CA ASN A 39 -3.91 10.16 -8.46
C ASN A 39 -3.64 8.83 -7.74
N ILE A 40 -4.66 7.97 -7.61
CA ILE A 40 -4.56 6.69 -6.90
C ILE A 40 -3.63 5.72 -7.64
N GLU A 41 -3.81 5.59 -8.96
CA GLU A 41 -3.03 4.66 -9.78
C GLU A 41 -1.53 5.02 -9.75
N ASP A 42 -1.20 6.30 -9.94
CA ASP A 42 0.18 6.78 -9.89
C ASP A 42 0.82 6.54 -8.51
N ALA A 43 0.07 6.76 -7.43
CA ALA A 43 0.55 6.45 -6.09
C ALA A 43 0.89 4.97 -5.92
N TYR A 44 0.08 4.06 -6.46
CA TYR A 44 0.32 2.63 -6.36
C TYR A 44 1.49 2.19 -7.25
N ARG A 45 1.61 2.77 -8.46
CA ARG A 45 2.77 2.59 -9.34
C ARG A 45 4.06 3.06 -8.67
N GLU A 46 4.02 4.17 -7.93
CA GLU A 46 5.18 4.68 -7.19
C GLU A 46 5.58 3.74 -6.03
N VAL A 47 4.61 3.19 -5.29
CA VAL A 47 4.89 2.16 -4.28
C VAL A 47 5.56 0.94 -4.93
N LEU A 48 4.99 0.43 -6.03
CA LEU A 48 5.56 -0.70 -6.76
C LEU A 48 6.99 -0.41 -7.23
N ARG A 49 7.24 0.78 -7.79
CA ARG A 49 8.57 1.21 -8.24
C ARG A 49 9.58 1.21 -7.10
N ARG A 50 9.20 1.65 -5.89
CA ARG A 50 10.10 1.71 -4.73
C ARG A 50 10.43 0.34 -4.15
N VAL A 51 9.48 -0.59 -4.13
CA VAL A 51 9.69 -1.92 -3.53
C VAL A 51 10.29 -2.93 -4.52
N SER A 52 10.27 -2.63 -5.81
CA SER A 52 10.82 -3.50 -6.88
C SER A 52 12.21 -3.07 -7.35
N GLN A 53 12.80 -2.04 -6.74
CA GLN A 53 14.18 -1.60 -6.94
C GLN A 53 15.03 -2.03 -5.75
#